data_AF-A0A023B3W2-F1
#
_entry.id   AF-A0A023B3W2-F1
#
_cell.length_a   1.000
_cell.length_b   1.000
_cell.length_c   1.000
_cell.angle_alpha   90.00
_cell.angle_beta   90.00
_cell.angle_gamma   90.00
#
_symmetry.space_group_name_H-M   'P 1'
#
loop_
_entity.id
_entity.type
_entity.pdbx_description
1 polymer ?
#
loop_
_entity_poly.entity_id
_entity_poly.type
_entity_poly.pdbx_seq_one_letter_code
_entity_poly.pdbx_strand_id
1 'polypeptide(L)'
;MKSHIFLGPWFLVVAQLRVISPDSLRQELQSEGEVVPVSTSTFGCPEYGEALVGRLLYVEASGCAPDYRDALVSLYGESGAALDSIQGVSRESASTPISGSKLAAAGDIYLLRRGVCSFAQKVAAAQELGAAAAVIVDYGNSTWTRQDIQQAVVSDDGSFPNITIPSVLVSREDGAALLRHAADPPTVALEWDIPQRDVVRVDFWYSPDHTGSLHTLQTLAPAVAALRGTLDFHSHLYLADRDASHTYCFQGNPKLCATDANTLQEDLLQLCIRRLTTQPLPVADPADPADPAHPADPADPVADDPDFNNDQDFNDDQDPPPNGKDSLPGGSVVFYSEAYWNYLTAFADKCTPTPPDTLDSSCGRKLLKELDLPLADLNNCLTDRAQDVLLSQRENNAWGVTAARINGARFAGSTTDPTNLLKAACLALTSKQAECKQTI
;
A
#
# COMPACT_ATOMS: atom_id res chain seq x y z
N MET A 1 -42.53 5.61 -2.46
CA MET A 1 -41.30 5.89 -1.69
C MET A 1 -40.13 5.34 -2.49
N LYS A 2 -39.33 6.23 -3.10
CA LYS A 2 -38.11 5.87 -3.81
C LYS A 2 -37.03 5.64 -2.75
N SER A 3 -36.60 4.39 -2.61
CA SER A 3 -35.46 4.05 -1.75
C SER A 3 -34.19 4.49 -2.46
N HIS A 4 -33.56 5.55 -1.96
CA HIS A 4 -32.21 5.92 -2.37
C HIS A 4 -31.24 5.01 -1.62
N ILE A 5 -30.68 4.02 -2.31
CA ILE A 5 -29.53 3.26 -1.84
C ILE A 5 -28.34 4.21 -1.95
N PHE A 6 -27.86 4.69 -0.80
CA PHE A 6 -26.58 5.38 -0.70
C PHE A 6 -25.48 4.33 -0.91
N LEU A 7 -24.87 4.33 -2.10
CA LEU A 7 -23.59 3.68 -2.36
C LEU A 7 -22.51 4.53 -1.67
N GLY A 8 -21.97 4.03 -0.55
CA GLY A 8 -20.82 4.66 0.12
C GLY A 8 -19.54 4.50 -0.70
N PRO A 9 -18.54 5.39 -0.57
CA PRO A 9 -17.35 5.38 -1.43
C PRO A 9 -16.37 4.32 -0.94
N TRP A 10 -16.43 3.13 -1.53
CA TRP A 10 -15.41 2.09 -1.40
C TRP A 10 -14.37 2.27 -2.52
N PHE A 11 -13.52 3.28 -2.39
CA PHE A 11 -12.32 3.36 -3.22
C PHE A 11 -11.12 2.99 -2.37
N LEU A 12 -10.90 1.67 -2.26
CA LEU A 12 -9.55 1.16 -2.04
C LEU A 12 -8.78 1.41 -3.35
N VAL A 13 -7.56 1.92 -3.30
CA VAL A 13 -6.56 1.78 -4.40
C VAL A 13 -6.57 0.32 -4.84
N VAL A 14 -7.17 0.06 -5.98
CA VAL A 14 -7.11 -1.23 -6.66
C VAL A 14 -6.43 -0.89 -7.97
N ALA A 15 -5.37 -1.60 -8.32
CA ALA A 15 -5.00 -1.60 -9.72
C ALA A 15 -6.23 -2.06 -10.52
N GLN A 16 -6.41 -1.49 -11.71
CA GLN A 16 -7.60 -1.72 -12.49
C GLN A 16 -7.18 -2.28 -13.84
N LEU A 17 -7.88 -3.32 -14.29
CA LEU A 17 -7.86 -3.72 -15.67
C LEU A 17 -9.14 -3.21 -16.30
N ARG A 18 -9.03 -2.20 -17.17
CA ARG A 18 -10.16 -1.67 -17.92
C ARG A 18 -10.14 -2.23 -19.33
N VAL A 19 -11.30 -2.69 -19.81
CA VAL A 19 -11.43 -3.10 -21.21
C VAL A 19 -11.72 -1.86 -22.06
N ILE A 20 -10.89 -1.60 -23.06
CA ILE A 20 -11.07 -0.52 -24.03
C ILE A 20 -11.94 -1.00 -25.20
N SER A 21 -11.66 -2.20 -25.71
CA SER A 21 -12.42 -2.82 -26.80
C SER A 21 -12.34 -4.35 -26.73
N PRO A 22 -13.32 -5.10 -27.25
CA PRO A 22 -14.57 -4.63 -27.86
C PRO A 22 -15.67 -4.31 -26.83
N ASP A 23 -16.68 -3.54 -27.25
CA ASP A 23 -17.83 -3.17 -26.40
C ASP A 23 -18.64 -4.36 -25.89
N SER A 24 -18.65 -5.45 -26.65
CA SER A 24 -19.29 -6.71 -26.26
C SER A 24 -18.68 -7.28 -24.98
N LEU A 25 -17.35 -7.26 -24.85
CA LEU A 25 -16.66 -7.69 -23.64
C LEU A 25 -16.93 -6.71 -22.48
N ARG A 26 -16.97 -5.39 -22.75
CA ARG A 26 -17.31 -4.38 -21.71
C ARG A 26 -18.69 -4.63 -21.10
N GLN A 27 -19.68 -5.03 -21.90
CA GLN A 27 -21.04 -5.33 -21.44
C GLN A 27 -21.15 -6.69 -20.71
N GLU A 28 -20.25 -7.61 -21.00
CA GLU A 28 -20.23 -8.96 -20.41
C GLU A 28 -19.60 -8.98 -19.01
N LEU A 29 -18.62 -8.10 -18.77
CA LEU A 29 -17.99 -7.97 -17.45
C LEU A 29 -19.02 -7.48 -16.42
N GLN A 30 -19.33 -8.33 -15.45
CA GLN A 30 -20.30 -8.08 -14.39
C GLN A 30 -19.72 -7.27 -13.21
N SER A 31 -18.55 -6.67 -13.37
CA SER A 31 -17.98 -5.72 -12.42
C SER A 31 -18.56 -4.33 -12.69
N GLU A 32 -18.71 -3.54 -11.63
CA GLU A 32 -19.34 -2.22 -11.63
C GLU A 32 -18.66 -1.25 -12.62
N GLY A 33 -19.08 -1.25 -13.90
CA GLY A 33 -18.71 -0.25 -14.90
C GLY A 33 -17.34 -0.41 -15.57
N GLU A 34 -17.19 -1.37 -16.48
CA GLU A 34 -16.06 -1.51 -17.44
C GLU A 34 -14.68 -1.85 -16.82
N VAL A 35 -14.58 -1.87 -15.48
CA VAL A 35 -13.34 -2.08 -14.73
C VAL A 35 -13.33 -3.44 -14.05
N VAL A 36 -12.29 -4.23 -14.29
CA VAL A 36 -12.02 -5.50 -13.59
C VAL A 36 -11.12 -5.23 -12.39
N PRO A 37 -11.54 -5.60 -11.17
CA PRO A 37 -10.69 -5.50 -9.99
C PRO A 37 -9.52 -6.49 -10.08
N VAL A 38 -8.30 -6.02 -9.86
CA VAL A 38 -7.11 -6.87 -9.92
C VAL A 38 -6.24 -6.71 -8.67
N SER A 39 -5.37 -7.68 -8.41
CA SER A 39 -4.28 -7.53 -7.44
C SER A 39 -2.95 -7.45 -8.18
N THR A 40 -2.17 -6.41 -7.91
CA THR A 40 -0.85 -6.25 -8.52
C THR A 40 0.17 -7.10 -7.80
N SER A 41 1.07 -7.71 -8.56
CA SER A 41 2.25 -8.38 -8.01
C SER A 41 3.14 -7.43 -7.25
N THR A 42 4.03 -7.94 -6.40
CA THR A 42 5.01 -7.12 -5.67
C THR A 42 6.33 -6.93 -6.43
N PHE A 43 6.34 -7.24 -7.73
CA PHE A 43 7.52 -7.27 -8.60
C PHE A 43 7.16 -6.83 -10.01
N GLY A 44 8.14 -6.30 -10.74
CA GLY A 44 7.95 -5.72 -12.08
C GLY A 44 6.99 -4.53 -12.11
N CYS A 45 6.68 -3.93 -10.96
CA CYS A 45 5.59 -2.97 -10.85
C CYS A 45 5.92 -1.66 -11.55
N PRO A 46 4.93 -1.04 -12.22
CA PRO A 46 5.13 0.24 -12.87
C PRO A 46 5.15 1.37 -11.83
N GLU A 47 5.50 2.57 -12.25
CA GLU A 47 5.36 3.73 -11.36
C GLU A 47 3.87 4.04 -11.15
N TYR A 48 3.51 4.47 -9.95
CA TYR A 48 2.12 4.86 -9.67
C TYR A 48 1.71 6.09 -10.47
N GLY A 49 0.42 6.19 -10.80
CA GLY A 49 -0.07 7.26 -11.67
C GLY A 49 0.28 7.06 -13.15
N GLU A 50 0.78 5.88 -13.51
CA GLU A 50 1.00 5.46 -14.88
C GLU A 50 -0.09 4.47 -15.35
N ALA A 51 -0.34 4.48 -16.66
CA ALA A 51 -1.20 3.52 -17.34
C ALA A 51 -0.42 2.77 -18.43
N LEU A 52 -0.73 1.48 -18.59
CA LEU A 52 -0.21 0.62 -19.64
C LEU A 52 -1.36 0.11 -20.51
N VAL A 53 -1.32 0.42 -21.81
CA VAL A 53 -2.38 0.04 -22.76
C VAL A 53 -1.88 -1.02 -23.73
N GLY A 54 -2.67 -2.06 -23.99
CA GLY A 54 -2.19 -3.14 -24.83
C GLY A 54 -3.24 -4.11 -25.32
N ARG A 55 -2.87 -4.89 -26.34
CA ARG A 55 -3.68 -6.02 -26.82
C ARG A 55 -3.48 -7.20 -25.88
N LEU A 56 -4.56 -7.80 -25.41
CA LEU A 56 -4.53 -8.93 -24.51
C LEU A 56 -4.42 -10.24 -25.28
N LEU A 57 -3.19 -10.76 -25.42
CA LEU A 57 -2.91 -12.00 -26.16
C LEU A 57 -3.02 -13.21 -25.24
N TYR A 58 -3.59 -14.30 -25.75
CA TYR A 58 -3.75 -15.54 -25.01
C TYR A 58 -3.33 -16.75 -25.84
N VAL A 59 -2.63 -17.69 -25.18
CA VAL A 59 -2.38 -19.02 -25.72
C VAL A 59 -2.73 -20.09 -24.71
N GLU A 60 -3.31 -21.18 -25.18
CA GLU A 60 -3.67 -22.34 -24.36
C GLU A 60 -2.41 -23.16 -23.99
N ALA A 61 -1.63 -22.62 -23.06
CA ALA A 61 -0.43 -23.24 -22.52
C ALA A 61 -0.29 -22.91 -21.02
N SER A 62 0.65 -23.58 -20.34
CA SER A 62 0.89 -23.41 -18.92
C SER A 62 1.40 -22.01 -18.54
N GLY A 63 1.84 -21.20 -19.51
CA GLY A 63 2.53 -19.93 -19.23
C GLY A 63 3.97 -20.10 -18.74
N CYS A 64 4.47 -21.33 -18.70
CA CYS A 64 5.83 -21.66 -18.31
C CYS A 64 6.66 -21.98 -19.56
N ALA A 65 7.92 -21.56 -19.61
CA ALA A 65 8.84 -21.97 -20.68
C ALA A 65 9.22 -23.47 -20.55
N PRO A 66 9.49 -24.19 -21.66
CA PRO A 66 9.53 -23.72 -23.06
C PRO A 66 8.18 -23.79 -23.80
N ASP A 67 7.23 -24.62 -23.34
CA ASP A 67 5.96 -24.90 -24.02
C ASP A 67 5.16 -23.63 -24.39
N TYR A 68 5.26 -22.61 -23.54
CA TYR A 68 4.60 -21.32 -23.75
C TYR A 68 5.12 -20.55 -24.98
N ARG A 69 6.43 -20.60 -25.25
CA ARG A 69 7.05 -19.92 -26.40
C ARG A 69 6.57 -20.51 -27.71
N ASP A 70 6.60 -21.83 -27.82
CA ASP A 70 6.22 -22.53 -29.05
C ASP A 70 4.74 -22.29 -29.39
N ALA A 71 3.87 -22.25 -28.37
CA ALA A 71 2.46 -21.94 -28.52
C ALA A 71 2.22 -20.50 -29.00
N LEU A 72 2.93 -19.51 -28.44
CA LEU A 72 2.85 -18.10 -28.87
C LEU A 72 3.30 -17.92 -30.31
N VAL A 73 4.48 -18.45 -30.66
CA VAL A 73 5.03 -18.34 -32.02
C VAL A 73 4.12 -19.02 -33.04
N SER A 74 3.50 -20.15 -32.69
CA SER A 74 2.56 -20.86 -33.55
C SER A 74 1.30 -20.03 -33.87
N LEU A 75 0.78 -19.28 -32.87
CA LEU A 75 -0.48 -18.54 -33.00
C LEU A 75 -0.31 -17.12 -33.54
N TYR A 76 0.78 -16.43 -33.16
CA TYR A 76 0.99 -15.02 -33.48
C TYR A 76 2.22 -14.75 -34.35
N GLY A 77 3.05 -15.77 -34.64
CA GLY A 77 4.27 -15.66 -35.44
C GLY A 77 5.51 -15.23 -34.65
N GLU A 78 6.68 -15.20 -35.30
CA GLU A 78 7.94 -14.69 -34.74
C GLU A 78 8.03 -13.16 -34.90
N SER A 79 7.23 -12.39 -34.13
CA SER A 79 7.49 -10.97 -33.89
C SER A 79 6.55 -10.40 -32.82
N GLY A 80 7.15 -9.83 -31.77
CA GLY A 80 6.46 -8.91 -30.86
C GLY A 80 6.06 -7.66 -31.65
N ALA A 81 4.76 -7.44 -31.80
CA ALA A 81 4.27 -6.36 -32.63
C ALA A 81 4.49 -5.04 -31.89
N ALA A 82 5.38 -4.20 -32.44
CA ALA A 82 5.55 -2.84 -31.96
C ALA A 82 4.23 -2.06 -32.08
N LEU A 83 4.02 -1.14 -31.14
CA LEU A 83 2.88 -0.23 -30.98
C LEU A 83 2.17 0.26 -32.25
N ASP A 84 2.91 0.50 -33.33
CA ASP A 84 2.39 0.99 -34.62
C ASP A 84 1.40 0.02 -35.32
N SER A 85 1.29 -1.22 -34.82
CA SER A 85 0.44 -2.28 -35.38
C SER A 85 -0.90 -2.48 -34.65
N ILE A 86 -1.16 -1.75 -33.55
CA ILE A 86 -2.46 -1.74 -32.89
C ILE A 86 -3.41 -0.82 -33.70
N GLN A 87 -4.03 -1.37 -34.75
CA GLN A 87 -5.02 -0.64 -35.55
C GLN A 87 -6.16 -0.13 -34.65
N GLY A 88 -6.36 1.18 -34.61
CA GLY A 88 -7.49 1.83 -33.90
C GLY A 88 -7.13 2.53 -32.59
N VAL A 89 -5.92 2.34 -32.07
CA VAL A 89 -5.42 3.15 -30.94
C VAL A 89 -4.65 4.33 -31.53
N SER A 90 -5.35 5.43 -31.82
CA SER A 90 -4.65 6.67 -32.16
C SER A 90 -3.81 7.09 -30.95
N ARG A 91 -2.64 7.69 -31.15
CA ARG A 91 -1.90 8.37 -30.07
C ARG A 91 -2.79 9.33 -29.28
N GLU A 92 -3.85 9.85 -29.91
CA GLU A 92 -4.90 10.66 -29.28
C GLU A 92 -5.84 9.85 -28.37
N SER A 93 -6.26 8.65 -28.78
CA SER A 93 -7.07 7.71 -27.98
C SER A 93 -6.32 7.12 -26.80
N ALA A 94 -5.01 6.94 -26.93
CA ALA A 94 -4.09 6.59 -25.84
C ALA A 94 -3.66 7.81 -24.99
N SER A 95 -3.94 9.04 -25.44
CA SER A 95 -3.59 10.29 -24.74
C SER A 95 -4.73 10.92 -23.94
N THR A 96 -5.88 10.24 -23.84
CA THR A 96 -6.83 10.50 -22.76
C THR A 96 -6.62 9.45 -21.66
N PRO A 97 -5.76 9.73 -20.68
CA PRO A 97 -5.84 9.09 -19.38
C PRO A 97 -7.28 9.11 -18.88
N ILE A 98 -7.77 7.96 -18.45
CA ILE A 98 -9.16 7.78 -18.08
C ILE A 98 -9.46 8.41 -16.69
N SER A 99 -8.41 8.78 -15.94
CA SER A 99 -8.43 9.48 -14.65
C SER A 99 -7.24 10.44 -14.42
N GLY A 100 -6.55 10.90 -15.47
CA GLY A 100 -5.38 11.80 -15.34
C GLY A 100 -4.00 11.14 -15.21
N SER A 101 -3.92 9.81 -15.25
CA SER A 101 -2.70 8.98 -15.20
C SER A 101 -1.86 9.04 -16.49
N LYS A 102 -0.53 9.19 -16.42
CA LYS A 102 0.33 9.31 -17.62
C LYS A 102 0.44 7.96 -18.36
N LEU A 103 0.25 7.93 -19.68
CA LEU A 103 0.56 6.73 -20.47
C LEU A 103 2.07 6.46 -20.40
N ALA A 104 2.46 5.35 -19.79
CA ALA A 104 3.86 5.01 -19.59
C ALA A 104 4.37 4.00 -20.62
N ALA A 105 3.53 3.04 -20.99
CA ALA A 105 3.89 2.02 -21.95
C ALA A 105 2.67 1.55 -22.73
N ALA A 106 2.93 0.98 -23.90
CA ALA A 106 1.92 0.24 -24.62
C ALA A 106 2.56 -0.88 -25.45
N GLY A 107 1.85 -1.98 -25.63
CA GLY A 107 2.39 -3.21 -26.25
C GLY A 107 1.50 -4.41 -26.00
N ASP A 108 1.99 -5.62 -26.30
CA ASP A 108 1.19 -6.82 -26.09
C ASP A 108 1.20 -7.21 -24.60
N ILE A 109 0.01 -7.46 -24.05
CA ILE A 109 -0.22 -7.90 -22.67
C ILE A 109 -0.56 -9.37 -22.71
N TYR A 110 0.17 -10.19 -21.97
CA TYR A 110 0.00 -11.64 -22.03
C TYR A 110 -0.96 -12.12 -20.95
N LEU A 111 -2.04 -12.78 -21.36
CA LEU A 111 -2.99 -13.45 -20.49
C LEU A 111 -2.49 -14.88 -20.20
N LEU A 112 -2.34 -15.20 -18.92
CA LEU A 112 -1.72 -16.43 -18.44
C LEU A 112 -2.65 -17.12 -17.44
N ARG A 113 -2.70 -18.45 -17.42
CA ARG A 113 -3.43 -19.18 -16.37
C ARG A 113 -2.53 -19.48 -15.18
N ARG A 114 -3.07 -19.37 -13.97
CA ARG A 114 -2.39 -19.79 -12.73
C ARG A 114 -2.19 -21.32 -12.71
N GLY A 115 -1.09 -21.77 -12.09
CA GLY A 115 -0.76 -23.19 -11.87
C GLY A 115 0.52 -23.62 -12.60
N VAL A 116 0.94 -24.87 -12.38
CA VAL A 116 2.17 -25.50 -12.94
C VAL A 116 3.49 -24.91 -12.43
N CYS A 117 3.69 -23.60 -12.57
CA CYS A 117 4.86 -22.86 -12.09
C CYS A 117 4.45 -21.62 -11.29
N SER A 118 5.43 -20.96 -10.66
CA SER A 118 5.21 -19.76 -9.85
C SER A 118 4.79 -18.54 -10.68
N PHE A 119 4.25 -17.53 -10.01
CA PHE A 119 3.89 -16.26 -10.65
C PHE A 119 5.12 -15.59 -11.28
N ALA A 120 6.23 -15.51 -10.55
CA ALA A 120 7.48 -14.94 -11.03
C ALA A 120 7.96 -15.65 -12.32
N GLN A 121 7.95 -16.98 -12.35
CA GLN A 121 8.37 -17.74 -13.54
C GLN A 121 7.51 -17.43 -14.78
N LYS A 122 6.20 -17.28 -14.61
CA LYS A 122 5.27 -16.93 -15.70
C LYS A 122 5.56 -15.54 -16.27
N VAL A 123 5.76 -14.57 -15.38
CA VAL A 123 6.00 -13.18 -15.78
C VAL A 123 7.39 -13.04 -16.41
N ALA A 124 8.40 -13.73 -15.89
CA ALA A 124 9.72 -13.81 -16.51
C ALA A 124 9.64 -14.39 -17.93
N ALA A 125 8.91 -15.50 -18.12
CA ALA A 125 8.72 -16.08 -19.46
C ALA A 125 7.96 -15.15 -20.41
N ALA A 126 6.93 -14.44 -19.93
CA ALA A 126 6.22 -13.44 -20.74
C ALA A 126 7.13 -12.28 -21.13
N GLN A 127 7.96 -11.79 -20.21
CA GLN A 127 8.93 -10.73 -20.45
C GLN A 127 9.98 -11.11 -21.50
N GLU A 128 10.54 -12.33 -21.41
CA GLU A 128 11.50 -12.84 -22.41
C GLU A 128 10.90 -12.91 -23.82
N LEU A 129 9.57 -13.00 -23.91
CA LEU A 129 8.81 -13.04 -25.15
C LEU A 129 8.26 -11.66 -25.57
N GLY A 130 8.74 -10.59 -24.93
CA GLY A 130 8.45 -9.20 -25.32
C GLY A 130 7.10 -8.67 -24.84
N ALA A 131 6.45 -9.32 -23.88
CA ALA A 131 5.24 -8.79 -23.28
C ALA A 131 5.53 -7.45 -22.58
N ALA A 132 4.61 -6.49 -22.71
CA ALA A 132 4.64 -5.24 -21.97
C ALA A 132 4.12 -5.40 -20.53
N ALA A 133 3.21 -6.35 -20.32
CA ALA A 133 2.67 -6.72 -19.00
C ALA A 133 2.10 -8.15 -19.03
N ALA A 134 1.79 -8.68 -17.86
CA ALA A 134 1.12 -9.97 -17.72
C ALA A 134 -0.17 -9.89 -16.89
N VAL A 135 -1.24 -10.51 -17.38
CA VAL A 135 -2.50 -10.70 -16.64
C VAL A 135 -2.62 -12.18 -16.32
N ILE A 136 -2.62 -12.51 -15.04
CA ILE A 136 -2.68 -13.89 -14.57
C ILE A 136 -4.10 -14.16 -14.10
N VAL A 137 -4.74 -15.16 -14.70
CA VAL A 137 -6.09 -15.59 -14.39
C VAL A 137 -6.02 -16.67 -13.32
N ASP A 138 -6.68 -16.43 -12.19
CA ASP A 138 -6.92 -17.49 -11.23
C ASP A 138 -7.70 -18.64 -11.89
N TYR A 139 -7.28 -19.88 -11.68
CA TYR A 139 -7.75 -21.01 -12.47
C TYR A 139 -7.99 -22.27 -11.63
N GLY A 140 -8.67 -23.25 -12.22
CA GLY A 140 -8.96 -24.55 -11.61
C GLY A 140 -10.07 -24.50 -10.56
N ASN A 141 -9.94 -25.34 -9.53
CA ASN A 141 -10.93 -25.47 -8.44
C ASN A 141 -10.77 -24.42 -7.33
N SER A 142 -10.12 -23.29 -7.63
CA SER A 142 -10.03 -22.17 -6.69
C SER A 142 -11.42 -21.70 -6.27
N THR A 143 -11.56 -21.40 -4.98
CA THR A 143 -12.77 -20.83 -4.36
C THR A 143 -12.62 -19.32 -4.10
N TRP A 144 -11.55 -18.70 -4.63
CA TRP A 144 -11.28 -17.27 -4.41
C TRP A 144 -12.31 -16.41 -5.13
N THR A 145 -12.94 -15.51 -4.37
CA THR A 145 -13.84 -14.47 -4.85
C THR A 145 -13.05 -13.28 -5.42
N ARG A 146 -13.74 -12.34 -6.09
CA ARG A 146 -13.12 -11.07 -6.52
C ARG A 146 -12.47 -10.32 -5.34
N GLN A 147 -13.11 -10.35 -4.17
CA GLN A 147 -12.59 -9.75 -2.95
C GLN A 147 -11.33 -10.46 -2.46
N ASP A 148 -11.30 -11.79 -2.49
CA ASP A 148 -10.11 -12.57 -2.13
C ASP A 148 -8.95 -12.25 -3.07
N ILE A 149 -9.21 -12.06 -4.37
CA ILE A 149 -8.20 -11.68 -5.36
C ILE A 149 -7.62 -10.30 -5.04
N GLN A 150 -8.45 -9.29 -4.79
CA GLN A 150 -7.98 -7.96 -4.37
C GLN A 150 -7.15 -7.99 -3.08
N GLN A 151 -7.41 -8.99 -2.23
CA GLN A 151 -6.66 -9.25 -1.01
C GLN A 151 -5.52 -10.27 -1.19
N ALA A 152 -5.33 -10.85 -2.36
CA ALA A 152 -4.24 -11.76 -2.63
C ALA A 152 -2.93 -10.99 -2.74
N VAL A 153 -1.85 -11.58 -2.23
CA VAL A 153 -0.51 -11.03 -2.31
C VAL A 153 0.24 -11.89 -3.31
N VAL A 154 0.55 -11.31 -4.45
CA VAL A 154 1.25 -12.01 -5.52
C VAL A 154 2.73 -11.69 -5.38
N SER A 155 3.39 -12.43 -4.49
CA SER A 155 4.80 -12.23 -4.16
C SER A 155 5.73 -12.93 -5.14
N ASP A 156 6.92 -12.35 -5.29
CA ASP A 156 8.05 -13.02 -5.92
C ASP A 156 8.51 -14.18 -5.02
N ASP A 157 8.87 -15.31 -5.63
CA ASP A 157 9.46 -16.45 -4.93
C ASP A 157 11.00 -16.33 -4.83
N GLY A 158 11.57 -15.26 -5.39
CA GLY A 158 13.00 -14.94 -5.37
C GLY A 158 13.79 -15.67 -6.46
N SER A 159 13.13 -16.41 -7.34
CA SER A 159 13.80 -17.20 -8.39
C SER A 159 14.17 -16.36 -9.61
N PHE A 160 13.59 -15.17 -9.78
CA PHE A 160 13.71 -14.35 -10.99
C PHE A 160 13.99 -12.87 -10.67
N PRO A 161 15.27 -12.48 -10.43
CA PRO A 161 15.61 -11.15 -9.90
C PRO A 161 15.41 -9.98 -10.89
N ASN A 162 15.18 -10.26 -12.19
CA ASN A 162 15.17 -9.24 -13.25
C ASN A 162 13.79 -9.07 -13.90
N ILE A 163 12.70 -9.35 -13.19
CA ILE A 163 11.35 -9.06 -13.70
C ILE A 163 11.09 -7.55 -13.59
N THR A 164 10.87 -6.91 -14.75
CA THR A 164 10.63 -5.47 -14.89
C THR A 164 9.25 -5.14 -15.44
N ILE A 165 8.55 -6.11 -16.05
CA ILE A 165 7.19 -5.87 -16.57
C ILE A 165 6.14 -6.05 -15.47
N PRO A 166 5.09 -5.21 -15.45
CA PRO A 166 4.05 -5.29 -14.45
C PRO A 166 3.18 -6.51 -14.65
N SER A 167 2.64 -7.03 -13.55
CA SER A 167 1.70 -8.13 -13.59
C SER A 167 0.59 -8.01 -12.57
N VAL A 168 -0.58 -8.52 -12.95
CA VAL A 168 -1.78 -8.46 -12.13
C VAL A 168 -2.48 -9.83 -12.10
N LEU A 169 -3.11 -10.15 -10.98
CA LEU A 169 -3.96 -11.32 -10.80
C LEU A 169 -5.43 -10.92 -10.89
N VAL A 170 -6.19 -11.64 -11.70
CA VAL A 170 -7.64 -11.48 -11.88
C VAL A 170 -8.40 -12.71 -11.42
N SER A 171 -9.66 -12.52 -11.04
CA SER A 171 -10.52 -13.63 -10.63
C SER A 171 -10.75 -14.62 -11.77
N ARG A 172 -11.09 -15.86 -11.40
CA ARG A 172 -11.46 -16.89 -12.39
C ARG A 172 -12.64 -16.46 -13.26
N GLU A 173 -13.61 -15.78 -12.67
CA GLU A 173 -14.82 -15.34 -13.36
C GLU A 173 -14.49 -14.27 -14.40
N ASP A 174 -13.74 -13.24 -14.01
CA ASP A 174 -13.38 -12.14 -14.92
C ASP A 174 -12.40 -12.62 -15.99
N GLY A 175 -11.43 -13.45 -15.60
CA GLY A 175 -10.49 -14.05 -16.54
C GLY A 175 -11.17 -14.99 -17.54
N ALA A 176 -12.22 -15.71 -17.15
CA ALA A 176 -13.00 -16.52 -18.09
C ALA A 176 -13.73 -15.67 -19.13
N ALA A 177 -14.21 -14.47 -18.76
CA ALA A 177 -14.76 -13.52 -19.73
C ALA A 177 -13.69 -13.03 -20.70
N LEU A 178 -12.51 -12.63 -20.20
CA LEU A 178 -11.37 -12.22 -21.05
C LEU A 178 -10.96 -13.32 -22.04
N LEU A 179 -10.87 -14.57 -21.56
CA LEU A 179 -10.48 -15.73 -22.36
C LEU A 179 -11.46 -16.04 -23.50
N ARG A 180 -12.76 -15.74 -23.34
CA ARG A 180 -13.75 -15.97 -24.41
C ARG A 180 -13.51 -15.10 -25.65
N HIS A 181 -12.84 -13.95 -25.49
CA HIS A 181 -12.51 -13.03 -26.58
C HIS A 181 -11.07 -13.21 -27.09
N ALA A 182 -10.34 -14.22 -26.62
CA ALA A 182 -8.94 -14.46 -27.02
C ALA A 182 -8.70 -14.63 -28.54
N ALA A 183 -9.74 -15.05 -29.29
CA ALA A 183 -9.65 -15.21 -30.75
C ALA A 183 -9.57 -13.87 -31.50
N ASP A 184 -10.14 -12.80 -30.93
CA ASP A 184 -10.02 -11.42 -31.40
C ASP A 184 -9.51 -10.56 -30.23
N PRO A 185 -8.18 -10.50 -30.02
CA PRO A 185 -7.58 -10.00 -28.80
C PRO A 185 -8.11 -8.63 -28.36
N PRO A 186 -8.73 -8.52 -27.16
CA PRO A 186 -9.28 -7.26 -26.69
C PRO A 186 -8.15 -6.27 -26.39
N THR A 187 -8.43 -4.98 -26.53
CA THR A 187 -7.51 -3.94 -26.04
C THR A 187 -7.89 -3.59 -24.61
N VAL A 188 -6.91 -3.60 -23.70
CA VAL A 188 -7.10 -3.32 -22.28
C VAL A 188 -6.11 -2.27 -21.79
N ALA A 189 -6.48 -1.56 -20.73
CA ALA A 189 -5.60 -0.69 -19.95
C ALA A 189 -5.39 -1.30 -18.57
N LEU A 190 -4.14 -1.32 -18.12
CA LEU A 190 -3.77 -1.55 -16.73
C LEU A 190 -3.44 -0.19 -16.10
N GLU A 191 -4.14 0.16 -15.03
CA GLU A 191 -4.05 1.47 -14.39
C GLU A 191 -3.76 1.29 -12.89
N TRP A 192 -2.76 2.03 -12.39
CA TRP A 192 -2.35 2.04 -10.98
C TRP A 192 -2.69 3.38 -10.34
N ASP A 193 -3.99 3.67 -10.30
CA ASP A 193 -4.51 4.91 -9.73
C ASP A 193 -4.54 4.86 -8.20
N ILE A 194 -4.20 5.99 -7.60
CA ILE A 194 -4.30 6.21 -6.15
C ILE A 194 -5.39 7.25 -5.91
N PRO A 195 -6.44 6.96 -5.13
CA PRO A 195 -7.44 7.95 -4.77
C PRO A 195 -6.79 9.16 -4.12
N GLN A 196 -7.05 10.33 -4.68
CA GLN A 196 -6.50 11.59 -4.17
C GLN A 196 -7.26 12.06 -2.93
N ARG A 197 -6.54 12.68 -1.99
CA ARG A 197 -7.06 13.29 -0.76
C ARG A 197 -6.26 14.52 -0.37
N ASP A 198 -6.87 15.41 0.42
CA ASP A 198 -6.16 16.58 0.96
C ASP A 198 -5.16 16.17 2.05
N VAL A 199 -5.52 15.14 2.82
CA VAL A 199 -4.62 14.43 3.72
C VAL A 199 -4.44 12.99 3.24
N VAL A 200 -3.22 12.64 2.89
CA VAL A 200 -2.86 11.28 2.48
C VAL A 200 -2.43 10.50 3.70
N ARG A 201 -3.03 9.33 3.90
CA ARG A 201 -2.61 8.37 4.92
C ARG A 201 -1.67 7.34 4.31
N VAL A 202 -0.49 7.16 4.88
CA VAL A 202 0.43 6.08 4.54
C VAL A 202 0.57 5.16 5.73
N ASP A 203 0.26 3.88 5.55
CA ASP A 203 0.58 2.85 6.53
C ASP A 203 1.79 2.05 6.00
N PHE A 204 2.90 1.97 6.73
CA PHE A 204 4.09 1.22 6.34
C PHE A 204 4.47 0.22 7.43
N TRP A 205 4.62 -1.05 7.07
CA TRP A 205 5.03 -2.09 8.02
C TRP A 205 6.53 -2.25 8.01
N TYR A 206 7.12 -2.46 9.18
CA TYR A 206 8.55 -2.63 9.37
C TYR A 206 8.88 -3.52 10.57
N SER A 207 10.15 -3.88 10.70
CA SER A 207 10.69 -4.57 11.88
C SER A 207 12.07 -3.99 12.21
N PRO A 208 12.42 -3.80 13.50
CA PRO A 208 13.69 -3.20 13.89
C PRO A 208 14.91 -4.09 13.61
N ASP A 209 14.72 -5.37 13.29
CA ASP A 209 15.78 -6.28 12.84
C ASP A 209 15.90 -6.35 11.31
N HIS A 210 15.01 -5.68 10.56
CA HIS A 210 14.99 -5.72 9.09
C HIS A 210 15.57 -4.44 8.49
N THR A 211 16.86 -4.50 8.12
CA THR A 211 17.68 -3.39 7.59
C THR A 211 16.99 -2.60 6.47
N GLY A 212 16.39 -3.28 5.49
CA GLY A 212 15.72 -2.61 4.37
C GLY A 212 14.48 -1.81 4.77
N SER A 213 13.76 -2.27 5.81
CA SER A 213 12.56 -1.59 6.31
C SER A 213 12.92 -0.36 7.14
N LEU A 214 13.97 -0.47 7.96
CA LEU A 214 14.53 0.67 8.71
C LEU A 214 15.15 1.71 7.79
N HIS A 215 15.92 1.29 6.79
CA HIS A 215 16.48 2.19 5.78
C HIS A 215 15.38 2.96 5.05
N THR A 216 14.25 2.30 4.74
CA THR A 216 13.09 2.96 4.13
C THR A 216 12.55 4.08 5.02
N LEU A 217 12.29 3.79 6.29
CA LEU A 217 11.80 4.81 7.23
C LEU A 217 12.81 5.94 7.47
N GLN A 218 14.10 5.61 7.59
CA GLN A 218 15.17 6.59 7.74
C GLN A 218 15.26 7.52 6.52
N THR A 219 15.17 6.96 5.31
CA THR A 219 15.19 7.71 4.05
C THR A 219 13.98 8.64 3.92
N LEU A 220 12.81 8.18 4.37
CA LEU A 220 11.56 8.93 4.26
C LEU A 220 11.38 9.98 5.36
N ALA A 221 12.06 9.85 6.50
CA ALA A 221 11.87 10.73 7.65
C ALA A 221 11.93 12.25 7.32
N PRO A 222 12.88 12.75 6.50
CA PRO A 222 12.90 14.17 6.15
C PRO A 222 11.65 14.61 5.37
N ALA A 223 11.17 13.77 4.46
CA ALA A 223 9.97 14.05 3.66
C ALA A 223 8.70 13.99 4.51
N VAL A 224 8.61 13.01 5.43
CA VAL A 224 7.49 12.91 6.38
C VAL A 224 7.43 14.13 7.28
N ALA A 225 8.59 14.62 7.76
CA ALA A 225 8.67 15.84 8.54
C ALA A 225 8.26 17.08 7.72
N ALA A 226 8.69 17.18 6.47
CA ALA A 226 8.37 18.33 5.61
C ALA A 226 6.88 18.37 5.20
N LEU A 227 6.27 17.21 5.01
CA LEU A 227 4.86 17.06 4.65
C LEU A 227 3.92 16.94 5.86
N ARG A 228 4.41 17.23 7.08
CA ARG A 228 3.59 17.20 8.30
C ARG A 228 2.43 18.19 8.15
N GLY A 229 1.19 17.69 8.20
CA GLY A 229 -0.03 18.48 7.96
C GLY A 229 -0.83 18.06 6.72
N THR A 230 -0.18 17.42 5.74
CA THR A 230 -0.87 16.80 4.59
C THR A 230 -0.56 15.31 4.43
N LEU A 231 0.46 14.81 5.13
CA LEU A 231 0.83 13.39 5.15
C LEU A 231 0.68 12.83 6.58
N ASP A 232 -0.27 11.91 6.74
CA ASP A 232 -0.47 11.12 7.95
C ASP A 232 0.26 9.78 7.81
N PHE A 233 1.53 9.73 8.22
CA PHE A 233 2.38 8.55 8.08
C PHE A 233 2.37 7.69 9.36
N HIS A 234 1.87 6.46 9.23
CA HIS A 234 1.77 5.46 10.27
C HIS A 234 2.73 4.30 9.99
N SER A 235 3.78 4.18 10.80
CA SER A 235 4.67 3.03 10.80
C SER A 235 4.14 1.95 11.76
N HIS A 236 3.86 0.76 11.23
CA HIS A 236 3.33 -0.39 11.97
C HIS A 236 4.42 -1.44 12.16
N LEU A 237 4.43 -2.08 13.31
CA LEU A 237 5.35 -3.19 13.56
C LEU A 237 4.79 -4.50 13.01
N TYR A 238 5.67 -5.24 12.33
CA TYR A 238 5.31 -6.50 11.71
C TYR A 238 5.35 -7.64 12.73
N LEU A 239 4.18 -7.98 13.28
CA LEU A 239 4.00 -9.15 14.14
C LEU A 239 3.54 -10.35 13.32
N ALA A 240 4.23 -11.48 13.46
CA ALA A 240 3.95 -12.67 12.68
C ALA A 240 3.19 -13.74 13.49
N ASP A 241 2.33 -14.50 12.81
CA ASP A 241 1.71 -15.68 13.40
C ASP A 241 2.75 -16.81 13.49
N ARG A 242 2.90 -17.41 14.68
CA ARG A 242 3.86 -18.47 15.00
C ARG A 242 3.23 -19.49 15.94
N ASP A 243 3.88 -20.63 16.12
CA ASP A 243 3.49 -21.56 17.18
C ASP A 243 3.80 -20.95 18.56
N ALA A 244 2.87 -21.08 19.51
CA ALA A 244 2.90 -20.48 20.84
C ALA A 244 4.08 -20.97 21.72
N SER A 245 4.77 -22.02 21.29
CA SER A 245 5.90 -22.66 21.98
C SER A 245 7.20 -21.83 21.99
N HIS A 246 7.22 -20.66 21.34
CA HIS A 246 8.42 -19.87 21.15
C HIS A 246 8.56 -18.71 22.16
N THR A 247 9.78 -18.50 22.66
CA THR A 247 10.13 -17.48 23.67
C THR A 247 10.07 -16.03 23.17
N TYR A 248 9.83 -15.83 21.87
CA TYR A 248 9.73 -14.53 21.20
C TYR A 248 8.28 -14.12 20.90
N CYS A 249 7.32 -14.77 21.54
CA CYS A 249 5.91 -14.43 21.54
C CYS A 249 5.52 -13.78 22.87
N PHE A 250 4.84 -12.63 22.82
CA PHE A 250 4.43 -11.91 24.03
C PHE A 250 3.49 -12.77 24.88
N GLN A 251 3.92 -13.12 26.10
CA GLN A 251 3.19 -13.97 27.05
C GLN A 251 2.67 -15.29 26.44
N GLY A 252 3.40 -15.86 25.48
CA GLY A 252 3.00 -17.09 24.79
C GLY A 252 1.82 -16.92 23.83
N ASN A 253 1.44 -15.69 23.46
CA ASN A 253 0.40 -15.46 22.47
C ASN A 253 0.95 -15.71 21.05
N PRO A 254 0.46 -16.74 20.32
CA PRO A 254 0.99 -17.12 19.01
C PRO A 254 0.81 -16.07 17.90
N LYS A 255 0.03 -15.01 18.17
CA LYS A 255 -0.23 -13.93 17.22
C LYS A 255 0.63 -12.69 17.47
N LEU A 256 1.31 -12.61 18.61
CA LEU A 256 2.08 -11.44 19.03
C LEU A 256 3.57 -11.81 19.11
N CYS A 257 4.11 -12.26 17.99
CA CYS A 257 5.47 -12.77 17.91
C CYS A 257 6.33 -11.91 16.98
N ALA A 258 7.55 -11.63 17.43
CA ALA A 258 8.61 -11.07 16.59
C ALA A 258 9.52 -12.20 16.07
N THR A 259 10.65 -11.84 15.47
CA THR A 259 11.69 -12.78 15.01
C THR A 259 12.50 -13.36 16.18
N ASP A 260 12.79 -12.55 17.19
CA ASP A 260 13.41 -12.95 18.45
C ASP A 260 12.94 -12.07 19.63
N ALA A 261 13.38 -12.41 20.84
CA ALA A 261 12.96 -11.71 22.06
C ALA A 261 13.48 -10.27 22.15
N ASN A 262 14.64 -9.96 21.55
CA ASN A 262 15.20 -8.62 21.56
C ASN A 262 14.41 -7.71 20.62
N THR A 263 14.02 -8.24 19.47
CA THR A 263 13.15 -7.59 18.49
C THR A 263 11.79 -7.28 19.11
N LEU A 264 11.16 -8.25 19.79
CA LEU A 264 9.88 -8.01 20.49
C LEU A 264 9.98 -6.91 21.57
N GLN A 265 11.10 -6.86 22.30
CA GLN A 265 11.31 -5.83 23.31
C GLN A 265 11.48 -4.44 22.68
N GLU A 266 12.21 -4.37 21.57
CA GLU A 266 12.37 -3.12 20.82
C GLU A 266 11.06 -2.69 20.15
N ASP A 267 10.26 -3.65 19.68
CA ASP A 267 8.95 -3.40 19.11
C ASP A 267 8.04 -2.66 20.12
N LEU A 268 7.92 -3.21 21.32
CA LEU A 268 7.20 -2.58 22.43
C LEU A 268 7.73 -1.18 22.75
N LEU A 269 9.06 -1.02 22.76
CA LEU A 269 9.69 0.25 23.05
C LEU A 269 9.29 1.32 22.02
N GLN A 270 9.42 1.02 20.73
CA GLN A 270 9.09 1.95 19.65
C GLN A 270 7.61 2.31 19.62
N LEU A 271 6.72 1.33 19.83
CA LEU A 271 5.29 1.58 19.91
C LEU A 271 4.92 2.47 21.09
N CYS A 272 5.56 2.26 22.25
CA CYS A 272 5.31 3.09 23.42
C CYS A 272 5.84 4.51 23.27
N ILE A 273 7.02 4.71 22.67
CA ILE A 273 7.52 6.05 22.32
C ILE A 273 6.51 6.73 21.41
N ARG A 274 6.09 6.07 20.33
CA ARG A 274 5.12 6.62 19.38
C ARG A 274 3.82 7.02 20.09
N ARG A 275 3.22 6.13 20.86
CA ARG A 275 1.95 6.37 21.56
C ARG A 275 2.03 7.57 22.51
N LEU A 276 3.11 7.70 23.27
CA LEU A 276 3.25 8.74 24.29
C LEU A 276 3.62 10.11 23.73
N THR A 277 4.22 10.16 22.53
CA THR A 277 4.78 11.39 21.97
C THR A 277 4.06 11.89 20.72
N THR A 278 3.07 11.14 20.24
CA THR A 278 2.23 11.56 19.10
C THR A 278 1.29 12.67 19.51
N GLN A 279 1.27 13.74 18.71
CA GLN A 279 0.41 14.90 18.90
C GLN A 279 -0.44 15.14 17.65
N PRO A 280 -1.68 15.64 17.80
CA PRO A 280 -2.46 16.11 16.68
C PRO A 280 -1.86 17.40 16.13
N LEU A 281 -1.79 17.50 14.81
CA LEU A 281 -1.44 18.71 14.07
C LEU A 281 -2.69 19.24 13.37
N PRO A 282 -2.93 20.58 13.40
CA PRO A 282 -3.93 21.17 12.54
C PRO A 282 -3.53 20.94 11.07
N VAL A 283 -4.49 20.56 10.23
CA VAL A 283 -4.24 20.40 8.80
C VAL A 283 -3.98 21.76 8.17
N ALA A 284 -2.93 21.84 7.35
CA ALA A 284 -2.62 23.05 6.60
C ALA A 284 -3.79 23.38 5.67
N ASP A 285 -4.26 24.63 5.68
CA ASP A 285 -5.35 25.06 4.79
C ASP A 285 -4.87 24.93 3.33
N PRO A 286 -5.57 24.16 2.47
CA PRO A 286 -5.23 24.06 1.05
C PRO A 286 -5.21 25.42 0.33
N ALA A 287 -5.89 26.44 0.86
CA ALA A 287 -5.95 27.79 0.31
C ALA A 287 -4.83 28.73 0.79
N ASP A 288 -4.13 28.41 1.89
CA ASP A 288 -3.02 29.22 2.42
C ASP A 288 -1.90 28.34 3.03
N PRO A 289 -1.00 27.79 2.20
CA PRO A 289 0.11 26.95 2.67
C PRO A 289 1.20 27.71 3.45
N ALA A 290 1.09 29.04 3.59
CA ALA A 290 2.07 29.87 4.30
C ALA A 290 1.67 30.20 5.76
N ASP A 291 0.43 29.89 6.16
CA ASP A 291 -0.06 30.13 7.53
C ASP A 291 -0.39 28.81 8.24
N PRO A 292 0.58 28.16 8.90
CA PRO A 292 0.28 27.06 9.81
C PRO A 292 -0.42 27.65 11.03
N ALA A 293 -1.76 27.71 10.98
CA ALA A 293 -2.69 27.98 12.07
C ALA A 293 -2.12 28.87 13.20
N HIS A 294 -2.47 30.15 13.18
CA HIS A 294 -2.32 31.04 14.33
C HIS A 294 -2.73 30.28 15.62
N PRO A 295 -1.86 30.17 16.65
CA PRO A 295 -2.32 29.67 17.94
C PRO A 295 -3.46 30.58 18.37
N ALA A 296 -4.60 29.98 18.76
CA ALA A 296 -5.76 30.72 19.23
C ALA A 296 -5.29 31.81 20.20
N ASP A 297 -5.53 33.06 19.82
CA ASP A 297 -5.18 34.23 20.61
C ASP A 297 -5.88 34.07 21.97
N PRO A 298 -5.18 34.07 23.12
CA PRO A 298 -5.81 33.88 24.43
C PRO A 298 -6.72 35.05 24.87
N ALA A 299 -7.12 35.91 23.93
CA ALA A 299 -7.82 37.16 24.16
C ALA A 299 -9.23 37.26 23.55
N ASP A 300 -9.78 36.20 22.96
CA ASP A 300 -11.20 36.23 22.56
C ASP A 300 -12.10 35.98 23.78
N PRO A 301 -12.89 36.98 24.24
CA PRO A 301 -13.81 36.78 25.34
C PRO A 301 -14.98 35.93 24.84
N VAL A 302 -15.14 34.77 25.45
CA VAL A 302 -16.33 33.93 25.33
C VAL A 302 -17.55 34.82 25.63
N ALA A 303 -18.41 34.99 24.63
CA ALA A 303 -19.71 35.62 24.85
C ALA A 303 -20.55 34.69 25.75
N ASP A 304 -21.02 35.23 26.86
CA ASP A 304 -21.94 34.59 27.80
C ASP A 304 -23.24 34.17 27.07
N ASP A 305 -23.43 32.87 26.85
CA ASP A 305 -24.73 32.27 26.56
C ASP A 305 -25.34 31.77 27.89
N PRO A 306 -26.44 32.38 28.39
CA PRO A 306 -26.93 32.13 29.74
C PRO A 306 -27.81 30.87 29.89
N ASP A 307 -27.96 30.01 28.87
CA ASP A 307 -28.93 28.90 28.91
C ASP A 307 -28.36 27.47 29.09
N PHE A 308 -27.08 27.31 29.45
CA PHE A 308 -26.44 25.98 29.61
C PHE A 308 -26.21 25.52 31.06
N ASN A 309 -27.14 25.82 31.97
CA ASN A 309 -27.04 25.38 33.36
C ASN A 309 -28.22 24.51 33.79
N ASN A 310 -28.38 23.34 33.19
CA ASN A 310 -28.92 22.17 33.89
C ASN A 310 -28.65 20.88 33.09
N ASP A 311 -27.54 20.20 33.38
CA ASP A 311 -27.49 18.73 33.42
C ASP A 311 -26.21 18.33 34.17
N GLN A 312 -26.38 18.00 35.45
CA GLN A 312 -25.39 17.27 36.22
C GLN A 312 -25.49 15.80 35.85
N ASP A 313 -24.57 15.33 35.01
CA ASP A 313 -24.11 13.94 34.95
C ASP A 313 -23.07 13.87 33.83
N PHE A 314 -21.79 13.65 34.17
CA PHE A 314 -20.78 12.92 33.36
C PHE A 314 -19.40 13.09 34.03
N ASN A 315 -19.21 12.41 35.16
CA ASN A 315 -17.90 11.89 35.53
C ASN A 315 -17.80 10.51 34.88
N ASP A 316 -17.08 10.39 33.77
CA ASP A 316 -16.54 9.10 33.34
C ASP A 316 -15.30 9.30 32.47
N ASP A 317 -14.36 8.36 32.61
CA ASP A 317 -13.03 8.32 32.02
C ASP A 317 -13.02 8.59 30.50
N GLN A 318 -12.22 9.57 30.04
CA GLN A 318 -11.86 9.67 28.62
C GLN A 318 -10.57 8.90 28.35
N ASP A 319 -10.71 7.59 28.17
CA ASP A 319 -9.85 6.84 27.26
C ASP A 319 -9.93 7.44 25.84
N PRO A 320 -8.83 7.54 25.07
CA PRO A 320 -8.93 7.85 23.65
C PRO A 320 -9.71 6.73 22.94
N PRO A 321 -10.57 7.07 21.97
CA PRO A 321 -11.53 6.11 21.45
C PRO A 321 -10.79 4.97 20.72
N PRO A 322 -11.20 3.71 20.93
CA PRO A 322 -10.90 2.65 19.98
C PRO A 322 -11.78 2.93 18.76
N ASN A 323 -11.25 2.93 17.53
CA ASN A 323 -11.96 2.47 16.33
C ASN A 323 -11.13 2.62 15.04
N GLY A 324 -10.76 1.48 14.46
CA GLY A 324 -10.33 1.35 13.06
C GLY A 324 -11.50 1.37 12.06
N LYS A 325 -12.44 2.32 12.18
CA LYS A 325 -13.52 2.51 11.21
C LYS A 325 -13.92 3.98 11.06
N ASP A 326 -12.99 4.84 10.68
CA ASP A 326 -13.33 6.20 10.28
C ASP A 326 -13.21 6.36 8.77
N SER A 327 -14.39 6.41 8.14
CA SER A 327 -14.56 7.26 6.97
C SER A 327 -14.32 8.67 7.49
N LEU A 328 -13.17 9.26 7.16
CA LEU A 328 -12.74 10.57 7.66
C LEU A 328 -13.85 11.61 7.42
N PRO A 329 -14.50 12.13 8.48
CA PRO A 329 -15.39 13.28 8.36
C PRO A 329 -14.56 14.54 8.10
N GLY A 330 -15.16 15.54 7.45
CA GLY A 330 -14.52 16.83 7.13
C GLY A 330 -13.91 17.48 8.38
N GLY A 331 -12.60 17.72 8.33
CA GLY A 331 -11.75 18.08 9.48
C GLY A 331 -10.71 17.00 9.75
N SER A 332 -9.87 16.68 8.76
CA SER A 332 -8.79 15.72 8.96
C SER A 332 -7.81 16.27 10.02
N VAL A 333 -7.37 15.43 10.95
CA VAL A 333 -6.30 15.73 11.91
C VAL A 333 -5.14 14.84 11.54
N VAL A 334 -3.95 15.41 11.36
CA VAL A 334 -2.73 14.64 11.11
C VAL A 334 -2.05 14.37 12.43
N PHE A 335 -1.57 13.15 12.65
CA PHE A 335 -0.85 12.81 13.87
C PHE A 335 0.66 12.72 13.58
N TYR A 336 1.48 13.41 14.37
CA TYR A 336 2.93 13.41 14.19
C TYR A 336 3.67 13.35 15.53
N SER A 337 4.81 12.68 15.55
CA SER A 337 5.72 12.66 16.69
C SER A 337 7.15 12.89 16.23
N GLU A 338 7.68 14.07 16.55
CA GLU A 338 9.09 14.39 16.29
C GLU A 338 10.03 13.49 17.11
N ALA A 339 9.69 13.25 18.37
CA ALA A 339 10.43 12.38 19.27
C ALA A 339 10.56 10.94 18.73
N TYR A 340 9.47 10.38 18.20
CA TYR A 340 9.45 9.05 17.61
C TYR A 340 10.30 8.96 16.34
N TRP A 341 10.18 9.92 15.42
CA TRP A 341 10.99 9.95 14.21
C TRP A 341 12.49 10.15 14.49
N ASN A 342 12.84 11.00 15.47
CA ASN A 342 14.22 11.16 15.93
C ASN A 342 14.77 9.88 16.55
N TYR A 343 13.97 9.18 17.37
CA TYR A 343 14.35 7.88 17.89
C TYR A 343 14.56 6.85 16.77
N LEU A 344 13.60 6.75 15.85
CA LEU A 344 13.60 5.73 14.80
C LEU A 344 14.79 5.87 13.86
N THR A 345 15.09 7.10 13.44
CA THR A 345 16.26 7.40 12.58
C THR A 345 17.59 7.15 13.30
N ALA A 346 17.70 7.55 14.58
CA ALA A 346 18.88 7.24 15.39
C ALA A 346 19.06 5.73 15.63
N PHE A 347 17.96 5.00 15.79
CA PHE A 347 17.96 3.55 15.92
C PHE A 347 18.45 2.88 14.63
N ALA A 348 17.94 3.28 13.48
CA ALA A 348 18.39 2.78 12.17
C ALA A 348 19.89 3.01 11.95
N ASP A 349 20.42 4.15 12.38
CA ASP A 349 21.84 4.51 12.24
C ASP A 349 22.76 3.74 13.21
N LYS A 350 22.35 3.57 14.47
CA LYS A 350 23.24 3.11 15.55
C LYS A 350 22.98 1.70 16.07
N CYS A 351 21.78 1.17 15.90
CA CYS A 351 21.33 -0.07 16.56
C CYS A 351 21.07 -1.23 15.60
N THR A 352 21.12 -0.99 14.29
CA THR A 352 20.84 -2.04 13.30
C THR A 352 21.96 -3.09 13.30
N PRO A 353 21.66 -4.39 13.49
CA PRO A 353 22.67 -5.42 13.53
C PRO A 353 23.24 -5.69 12.13
N THR A 354 24.55 -5.95 12.05
CA THR A 354 25.17 -6.55 10.86
C THR A 354 25.02 -8.07 10.93
N PRO A 355 24.47 -8.74 9.90
CA PRO A 355 24.41 -10.20 9.89
C PRO A 355 25.81 -10.81 10.11
N PRO A 356 25.96 -11.84 10.97
CA PRO A 356 24.91 -12.69 11.55
C PRO A 356 24.40 -12.24 12.94
N ASP A 357 24.74 -11.04 13.40
CA ASP A 357 24.41 -10.59 14.75
C ASP A 357 22.90 -10.39 14.92
N THR A 358 22.40 -10.65 16.14
CA THR A 358 21.02 -10.30 16.53
C THR A 358 20.98 -8.90 17.13
N LEU A 359 19.78 -8.34 17.23
CA LEU A 359 19.59 -7.00 17.77
C LEU A 359 20.09 -6.89 19.23
N ASP A 360 20.88 -5.85 19.55
CA ASP A 360 21.30 -5.54 20.92
C ASP A 360 20.13 -4.90 21.70
N SER A 361 19.56 -5.65 22.65
CA SER A 361 18.43 -5.21 23.49
C SER A 361 18.75 -4.02 24.41
N SER A 362 20.03 -3.65 24.55
CA SER A 362 20.45 -2.47 25.31
C SER A 362 20.53 -1.20 24.46
N CYS A 363 20.61 -1.32 23.13
CA CYS A 363 20.90 -0.18 22.25
C CYS A 363 19.76 0.86 22.28
N GLY A 364 18.52 0.44 22.05
CA GLY A 364 17.35 1.33 22.12
C GLY A 364 17.23 2.06 23.45
N ARG A 365 17.47 1.36 24.57
CA ARG A 365 17.48 1.96 25.92
C ARG A 365 18.57 3.00 26.14
N LYS A 366 19.72 2.89 25.47
CA LYS A 366 20.77 3.93 25.50
C LYS A 366 20.31 5.15 24.71
N LEU A 367 19.71 4.95 23.53
CA LEU A 367 19.20 6.04 22.69
C LEU A 367 18.14 6.88 23.39
N LEU A 368 17.26 6.26 24.17
CA LEU A 368 16.28 6.98 25.01
C LEU A 368 16.92 8.06 25.89
N LYS A 369 18.10 7.76 26.45
CA LYS A 369 18.85 8.69 27.31
C LYS A 369 19.59 9.74 26.50
N GLU A 370 20.17 9.34 25.37
CA GLU A 370 20.86 10.26 24.46
C GLU A 370 19.92 11.32 23.86
N LEU A 371 18.66 10.95 23.61
CA LEU A 371 17.63 11.80 23.02
C LEU A 371 16.77 12.54 24.05
N ASP A 372 17.08 12.42 25.34
CA ASP A 372 16.35 13.08 26.45
C ASP A 372 14.83 12.90 26.39
N LEU A 373 14.37 11.69 26.03
CA LEU A 373 12.93 11.42 25.94
C LEU A 373 12.32 11.34 27.35
N PRO A 374 11.09 11.83 27.58
CA PRO A 374 10.46 11.85 28.90
C PRO A 374 10.01 10.44 29.32
N LEU A 375 10.89 9.73 30.03
CA LEU A 375 10.79 8.29 30.30
C LEU A 375 9.88 7.89 31.46
N ALA A 376 9.29 8.83 32.20
CA ALA A 376 8.50 8.52 33.39
C ALA A 376 7.27 7.64 33.06
N ASP A 377 6.63 7.89 31.92
CA ASP A 377 5.40 7.20 31.50
C ASP A 377 5.65 5.96 30.64
N LEU A 378 6.90 5.76 30.18
CA LEU A 378 7.25 4.64 29.31
C LEU A 378 7.10 3.29 30.02
N ASN A 379 7.40 3.22 31.31
CA ASN A 379 7.30 1.98 32.08
C ASN A 379 5.86 1.45 32.13
N ASN A 380 4.87 2.31 32.37
CA ASN A 380 3.46 1.92 32.37
C ASN A 380 3.06 1.34 30.99
N CYS A 381 3.50 1.99 29.91
CA CYS A 381 3.23 1.47 28.57
C CYS A 381 3.90 0.11 28.32
N LEU A 382 5.15 -0.07 28.75
CA LEU A 382 5.92 -1.31 28.59
C LEU A 382 5.44 -2.46 29.50
N THR A 383 4.68 -2.18 30.55
CA THR A 383 4.14 -3.21 31.46
C THR A 383 2.64 -3.37 31.32
N ASP A 384 1.86 -2.38 31.76
CA ASP A 384 0.44 -2.53 32.00
C ASP A 384 -0.37 -2.39 30.70
N ARG A 385 0.15 -1.65 29.72
CA ARG A 385 -0.47 -1.47 28.39
C ARG A 385 0.22 -2.24 27.27
N ALA A 386 1.24 -3.05 27.56
CA ALA A 386 2.05 -3.71 26.55
C ALA A 386 1.21 -4.61 25.62
N GLN A 387 0.27 -5.36 26.20
CA GLN A 387 -0.62 -6.22 25.42
C GLN A 387 -1.54 -5.42 24.50
N ASP A 388 -2.18 -4.35 24.99
CA ASP A 388 -3.06 -3.49 24.20
C ASP A 388 -2.31 -2.87 23.01
N VAL A 389 -1.09 -2.40 23.28
CA VAL A 389 -0.24 -1.75 22.29
C VAL A 389 0.15 -2.76 21.19
N LEU A 390 0.52 -3.99 21.53
CA LEU A 390 0.80 -5.03 20.54
C LEU A 390 -0.45 -5.49 19.78
N LEU A 391 -1.59 -5.61 20.46
CA LEU A 391 -2.86 -5.97 19.83
C LEU A 391 -3.31 -4.92 18.81
N SER A 392 -3.04 -3.63 19.05
CA SER A 392 -3.34 -2.57 18.07
C SER A 392 -2.63 -2.79 16.72
N GLN A 393 -1.46 -3.43 16.72
CA GLN A 393 -0.74 -3.77 15.49
C GLN A 393 -1.42 -4.91 14.74
N ARG A 394 -2.19 -5.75 15.43
CA ARG A 394 -2.94 -6.86 14.82
C ARG A 394 -4.20 -6.42 14.11
N GLU A 395 -4.81 -5.31 14.54
CA GLU A 395 -5.94 -4.71 13.83
C GLU A 395 -5.52 -4.25 12.42
N ASN A 396 -4.24 -3.91 12.25
CA ASN A 396 -3.63 -3.48 11.01
C ASN A 396 -2.67 -4.54 10.45
N ASN A 397 -3.14 -5.78 10.26
CA ASN A 397 -2.28 -6.84 9.75
C ASN A 397 -1.84 -6.59 8.30
N ALA A 398 -0.60 -6.98 7.96
CA ALA A 398 -0.04 -6.87 6.61
C ALA A 398 0.62 -8.17 6.15
N TRP A 399 0.98 -8.19 4.87
CA TRP A 399 1.52 -9.36 4.19
C TRP A 399 3.05 -9.46 4.21
N GLY A 400 3.73 -8.50 4.82
CA GLY A 400 5.18 -8.50 4.91
C GLY A 400 5.75 -7.30 5.67
N VAL A 401 7.02 -7.42 6.02
CA VAL A 401 7.83 -6.45 6.80
C VAL A 401 8.20 -5.18 6.02
N THR A 402 7.81 -5.08 4.75
CA THR A 402 7.92 -3.85 3.96
C THR A 402 6.61 -3.56 3.23
N ALA A 403 5.50 -4.13 3.70
CA ALA A 403 4.20 -3.82 3.12
C ALA A 403 3.89 -2.33 3.32
N ALA A 404 3.13 -1.75 2.41
CA ALA A 404 2.61 -0.40 2.59
C ALA A 404 1.20 -0.27 2.05
N ARG A 405 0.46 0.71 2.57
CA ARG A 405 -0.84 1.16 2.07
C ARG A 405 -0.84 2.67 1.94
N ILE A 406 -1.53 3.17 0.92
CA ILE A 406 -1.80 4.58 0.70
C ILE A 406 -3.33 4.73 0.65
N ASN A 407 -3.87 5.60 1.49
CA ASN A 407 -5.32 5.81 1.64
C ASN A 407 -6.10 4.51 1.87
N GLY A 408 -5.52 3.60 2.67
CA GLY A 408 -6.10 2.31 3.05
C GLY A 408 -5.84 1.17 2.07
N ALA A 409 -5.14 1.43 0.97
CA ALA A 409 -5.07 0.45 -0.09
C ALA A 409 -3.65 0.20 -0.60
N ARG A 410 -3.47 -0.99 -1.17
CA ARG A 410 -2.16 -1.64 -1.18
C ARG A 410 -1.20 -0.92 -2.10
N PHE A 411 -0.02 -0.63 -1.55
CA PHE A 411 1.12 -0.24 -2.33
C PHE A 411 1.81 -1.51 -2.87
N ALA A 412 1.85 -1.63 -4.18
CA ALA A 412 2.44 -2.72 -4.94
C ALA A 412 3.81 -2.35 -5.53
N GLY A 413 4.24 -1.09 -5.41
CA GLY A 413 5.55 -0.65 -5.91
C GLY A 413 6.69 -1.28 -5.11
N SER A 414 7.88 -1.29 -5.70
CA SER A 414 9.06 -1.78 -4.97
C SER A 414 9.36 -0.88 -3.78
N THR A 415 9.46 -1.48 -2.59
CA THR A 415 9.94 -0.81 -1.38
C THR A 415 11.46 -0.88 -1.22
N THR A 416 12.19 -1.44 -2.20
CA THR A 416 13.66 -1.39 -2.20
C THR A 416 14.19 0.01 -2.52
N ASP A 417 13.41 0.80 -3.26
CA ASP A 417 13.62 2.23 -3.42
C ASP A 417 12.56 2.98 -2.61
N PRO A 418 12.91 3.51 -1.43
CA PRO A 418 11.98 4.24 -0.56
C PRO A 418 11.29 5.41 -1.27
N THR A 419 11.93 6.00 -2.29
CA THR A 419 11.38 7.17 -2.98
C THR A 419 10.10 6.86 -3.74
N ASN A 420 9.89 5.62 -4.19
CA ASN A 420 8.66 5.22 -4.88
C ASN A 420 7.43 5.32 -4.00
N LEU A 421 7.56 4.98 -2.71
CA LEU A 421 6.46 5.13 -1.75
C LEU A 421 6.12 6.61 -1.55
N LEU A 422 7.13 7.49 -1.50
CA LEU A 422 6.92 8.93 -1.41
C LEU A 422 6.29 9.52 -2.67
N LYS A 423 6.75 9.11 -3.86
CA LYS A 423 6.15 9.50 -5.15
C LYS A 423 4.67 9.18 -5.17
N ALA A 424 4.33 7.94 -4.81
CA ALA A 424 2.95 7.47 -4.76
C ALA A 424 2.11 8.24 -3.72
N ALA A 425 2.65 8.52 -2.53
CA ALA A 425 1.98 9.35 -1.54
C ALA A 425 1.76 10.79 -2.06
N CYS A 426 2.73 11.35 -2.76
CA CYS A 426 2.64 12.67 -3.37
C CYS A 426 1.62 12.74 -4.52
N LEU A 427 1.49 11.68 -5.33
CA LEU A 427 0.46 11.58 -6.37
C LEU A 427 -0.95 11.49 -5.78
N ALA A 428 -1.06 10.94 -4.57
CA ALA A 428 -2.30 10.83 -3.82
C ALA A 428 -2.75 12.16 -3.16
N LEU A 429 -1.94 13.21 -3.20
CA LEU A 429 -2.34 14.53 -2.69
C LEU A 429 -3.15 15.29 -3.73
N THR A 430 -4.31 15.84 -3.33
CA THR A 430 -5.10 16.73 -4.19
C THR A 430 -4.30 17.98 -4.57
N SER A 431 -3.57 18.55 -3.61
CA SER A 431 -2.76 19.76 -3.78
C SER A 431 -1.27 19.41 -3.88
N LYS A 432 -0.61 19.89 -4.93
CA LYS A 432 0.82 19.64 -5.15
C LYS A 432 1.66 20.45 -4.17
N GLN A 433 2.21 19.77 -3.17
CA GLN A 433 3.17 20.33 -2.21
C GLN A 433 4.54 20.59 -2.86
N ALA A 434 5.30 21.56 -2.35
CA ALA A 434 6.60 21.92 -2.93
C ALA A 434 7.60 20.76 -2.84
N GLU A 435 7.53 20.02 -1.74
CA GLU A 435 8.30 18.83 -1.40
C GLU A 435 8.04 17.71 -2.41
N CYS A 436 6.83 17.64 -2.98
CA CYS A 436 6.46 16.65 -3.99
C CYS A 436 6.97 17.00 -5.40
N LYS A 437 7.41 18.24 -5.66
CA LYS A 437 7.91 18.67 -6.98
C LYS A 437 9.32 18.17 -7.30
N GLN A 438 10.06 17.68 -6.30
CA GLN A 438 11.40 17.10 -6.49
C GLN A 438 11.34 15.60 -6.73
N THR A 439 10.20 14.97 -6.44
CA THR A 439 10.00 13.52 -6.46
C THR A 439 9.16 13.07 -7.67
N ILE A 440 8.27 13.94 -8.17
CA ILE A 440 7.48 13.80 -9.42
C ILE A 440 8.10 14.66 -10.51
#